data_AF-A0A7K0LBC6-F1
#
_entry.id   AF-A0A7K0LBC6-F1
#
_cell.length_a   1.000
_cell.length_b   1.000
_cell.length_c   1.000
_cell.angle_alpha   90.00
_cell.angle_beta   90.00
_cell.angle_gamma   90.00
#
_symmetry.space_group_name_H-M   'P 1'
#
loop_
_entity.id
_entity.type
_entity.pdbx_description
1 polymer ?
#
loop_
_entity_poly.entity_id
_entity_poly.type
_entity_poly.pdbx_seq_one_letter_code
_entity_poly.pdbx_strand_id
1 'polypeptide(L)'
;MISWSGADVEQTYQISKYISLVALMVLAFGIGFLLPVLLVFLQIVGVITPQTLLKQWRISIMTIFAVAAVITPSGDPVSMLALAVPMSVLFLIAVLIGYIVQRRRRKSEDNDADDD
;
A
#
# COMPACT_ATOMS: atom_id res chain seq x y z
N MET A 1 -44.63 -27.02 -6.83
CA MET A 1 -45.14 -26.07 -5.82
C MET A 1 -44.06 -26.09 -4.73
N ILE A 2 -43.15 -25.15 -4.57
CA ILE A 2 -43.30 -23.70 -4.46
C ILE A 2 -41.95 -23.11 -4.90
N SER A 3 -41.94 -22.49 -6.09
CA SER A 3 -40.82 -21.74 -6.67
C SER A 3 -40.79 -20.29 -6.12
N TRP A 4 -41.13 -20.10 -4.86
CA TRP A 4 -41.42 -18.78 -4.29
C TRP A 4 -40.70 -18.63 -2.95
N SER A 5 -39.43 -18.27 -3.01
CA SER A 5 -38.75 -17.38 -2.06
C SER A 5 -37.24 -17.42 -2.33
N GLY A 6 -36.69 -16.33 -2.88
CA GLY A 6 -35.32 -15.95 -2.53
C GLY A 6 -34.30 -15.73 -3.64
N ALA A 7 -34.57 -15.94 -4.93
CA ALA A 7 -33.56 -15.61 -5.96
C ALA A 7 -33.17 -14.12 -5.92
N ASP A 8 -34.15 -13.23 -5.70
CA ASP A 8 -33.90 -11.79 -5.58
C ASP A 8 -33.30 -11.39 -4.21
N VAL A 9 -33.58 -12.15 -3.15
CA VAL A 9 -33.12 -11.84 -1.78
C VAL A 9 -31.67 -12.28 -1.58
N GLU A 10 -31.29 -13.47 -2.08
CA GLU A 10 -29.89 -13.90 -2.10
C GLU A 10 -29.04 -13.00 -3.00
N GLN A 11 -29.51 -12.70 -4.22
CA GLN A 11 -28.74 -11.91 -5.17
C GLN A 11 -28.55 -10.46 -4.70
N THR A 12 -29.59 -9.84 -4.11
CA THR A 12 -29.48 -8.52 -3.48
C THR A 12 -28.51 -8.53 -2.29
N TYR A 13 -28.52 -9.58 -1.46
CA TYR A 13 -27.62 -9.71 -0.32
C TYR A 13 -26.16 -9.89 -0.76
N GLN A 14 -25.91 -10.69 -1.81
CA GLN A 14 -24.58 -10.89 -2.38
C GLN A 14 -24.03 -9.59 -3.00
N ILE A 15 -24.85 -8.82 -3.71
CA ILE A 15 -24.44 -7.53 -4.30
C ILE A 15 -24.11 -6.51 -3.21
N SER A 16 -24.94 -6.41 -2.16
CA SER A 16 -24.68 -5.53 -1.02
C SER A 16 -23.36 -5.87 -0.31
N LYS A 17 -23.09 -7.16 -0.11
CA LYS A 17 -21.81 -7.66 0.44
C LYS A 17 -20.62 -7.29 -0.45
N TYR A 18 -20.76 -7.47 -1.76
CA TYR A 18 -19.71 -7.13 -2.71
C TYR A 18 -19.40 -5.63 -2.72
N ILE A 19 -20.42 -4.76 -2.79
CA ILE A 19 -20.22 -3.31 -2.76
C ILE A 19 -19.60 -2.87 -1.44
N SER A 20 -20.03 -3.44 -0.31
CA SER A 20 -19.44 -3.14 1.00
C SER A 20 -17.97 -3.56 1.07
N LEU A 21 -17.62 -4.74 0.52
CA LEU A 21 -16.24 -5.20 0.41
C LEU A 21 -15.40 -4.27 -0.46
N VAL A 22 -15.87 -3.90 -1.65
CA VAL A 22 -15.15 -2.97 -2.55
C VAL A 22 -14.99 -1.60 -1.90
N ALA A 23 -16.02 -1.06 -1.26
CA ALA A 23 -15.93 0.21 -0.54
C ALA A 23 -14.88 0.16 0.57
N LEU A 24 -14.84 -0.94 1.33
CA LEU A 24 -13.88 -1.15 2.41
C LEU A 24 -12.46 -1.30 1.85
N MET A 25 -12.28 -1.98 0.71
CA MET A 25 -11.00 -2.05 -0.02
C MET A 25 -10.52 -0.68 -0.50
N VAL A 26 -11.40 0.15 -1.06
CA VAL A 26 -11.03 1.51 -1.51
C VAL A 26 -10.64 2.39 -0.32
N LEU A 27 -11.40 2.34 0.77
CA LEU A 27 -11.09 3.09 1.99
C LEU A 27 -9.74 2.65 2.58
N ALA A 28 -9.54 1.34 2.70
CA ALA A 28 -8.30 0.74 3.12
C ALA A 28 -7.12 1.10 2.25
N PHE A 29 -7.32 1.12 0.93
CA PHE A 29 -6.31 1.52 -0.02
C PHE A 29 -5.92 2.98 0.17
N GLY A 30 -6.90 3.87 0.32
CA GLY A 30 -6.66 5.29 0.58
C GLY A 30 -5.87 5.52 1.87
N ILE A 31 -6.24 4.85 2.97
CA ILE A 31 -5.54 4.97 4.25
C ILE A 31 -4.14 4.35 4.17
N GLY A 32 -4.01 3.17 3.57
CA GLY A 32 -2.72 2.51 3.40
C GLY A 32 -1.77 3.30 2.51
N PHE A 33 -2.28 4.05 1.51
CA PHE A 33 -1.51 4.94 0.63
C PHE A 33 -0.86 6.11 1.39
N LEU A 34 -1.41 6.51 2.55
CA LEU A 34 -0.81 7.54 3.38
C LEU A 34 0.55 7.10 3.96
N LEU A 35 0.73 5.81 4.25
CA LEU A 35 1.98 5.31 4.85
C LEU A 35 3.18 5.42 3.89
N PRO A 36 3.11 4.95 2.62
CA PRO A 36 4.17 5.16 1.64
C PRO A 36 4.45 6.64 1.38
N VAL A 37 3.41 7.48 1.27
CA VAL A 37 3.59 8.93 1.04
C VAL A 37 4.30 9.58 2.22
N LEU A 38 3.88 9.24 3.45
CA LEU A 38 4.52 9.74 4.68
C LEU A 38 5.97 9.31 4.76
N LEU A 39 6.29 8.06 4.37
CA LEU A 39 7.66 7.58 4.31
C LEU A 39 8.51 8.39 3.32
N VAL A 40 8.01 8.67 2.11
CA VAL A 40 8.72 9.51 1.12
C VAL A 40 8.94 10.91 1.66
N PHE A 41 7.92 11.51 2.28
CA PHE A 41 8.04 12.83 2.90
C PHE A 41 9.14 12.85 3.96
N LEU A 42 9.15 11.86 4.85
CA LEU A 42 10.13 11.73 5.92
C LEU A 42 11.56 11.49 5.39
N GLN A 43 11.67 10.87 4.22
CA GLN A 43 12.90 10.65 3.47
C GLN A 43 13.44 11.95 2.84
N ILE A 44 12.54 12.81 2.32
CA ILE A 44 12.89 14.14 1.79
C ILE A 44 13.36 15.08 2.90
N VAL A 45 12.75 15.01 4.09
CA VAL A 45 13.16 15.78 5.27
C VAL A 45 14.48 15.25 5.86
N GLY A 46 14.92 14.05 5.47
CA GLY A 46 16.22 13.48 5.86
C GLY A 46 16.19 12.66 7.15
N VAL A 47 15.01 12.39 7.72
CA VAL A 47 14.85 11.62 8.96
C VAL A 47 15.08 10.12 8.72
N ILE A 48 14.72 9.61 7.53
CA ILE A 48 14.89 8.20 7.18
C ILE A 48 15.74 8.07 5.91
N THR A 49 16.69 7.14 5.91
CA THR A 49 17.54 6.81 4.77
C THR A 49 16.92 5.67 3.93
N PRO A 50 16.86 5.77 2.58
CA PRO A 50 16.45 4.68 1.69
C PRO A 50 17.14 3.34 1.96
N GLN A 51 18.40 3.39 2.37
CA GLN A 51 19.20 2.21 2.68
C GLN A 51 18.62 1.42 3.87
N THR A 52 18.09 2.13 4.87
CA THR A 52 17.43 1.53 6.04
C THR A 52 16.10 0.89 5.66
N LEU A 53 15.33 1.54 4.79
CA LEU A 53 14.08 1.01 4.23
C LEU A 53 14.32 -0.28 3.41
N LEU A 54 15.36 -0.30 2.57
CA LEU A 54 15.75 -1.48 1.81
C LEU A 54 16.22 -2.63 2.73
N LYS A 55 16.95 -2.32 3.81
CA LYS A 55 17.38 -3.33 4.79
C LYS A 55 16.20 -3.94 5.55
N GLN A 56 15.12 -3.18 5.74
CA GLN A 56 13.89 -3.61 6.41
C GLN A 56 12.73 -3.94 5.46
N TRP A 57 13.00 -4.21 4.18
CA TRP A 57 11.98 -4.55 3.18
C TRP A 57 10.99 -5.65 3.61
N ARG A 58 11.47 -6.63 4.39
CA ARG A 58 10.64 -7.69 4.98
C ARG A 58 9.56 -7.14 5.91
N ILE A 59 9.88 -6.15 6.75
CA ILE A 59 8.93 -5.54 7.69
C ILE A 59 7.86 -4.78 6.91
N SER A 60 8.24 -4.04 5.87
CA SER A 60 7.30 -3.32 5.02
C SER A 60 6.31 -4.24 4.31
N ILE A 61 6.79 -5.36 3.75
CA ILE A 61 5.92 -6.38 3.15
C ILE A 61 5.00 -6.99 4.21
N MET A 62 5.54 -7.32 5.39
CA MET A 62 4.74 -7.90 6.49
C MET A 62 3.63 -6.94 6.94
N THR A 63 3.92 -5.65 7.05
CA THR A 63 2.91 -4.62 7.39
C THR A 63 1.85 -4.50 6.30
N ILE A 64 2.21 -4.53 5.02
CA ILE A 64 1.24 -4.49 3.91
C ILE A 64 0.31 -5.70 3.99
N PHE A 65 0.86 -6.90 4.21
CA PHE A 65 0.07 -8.12 4.36
C PHE A 65 -0.80 -8.11 5.63
N ALA A 66 -0.28 -7.60 6.75
CA ALA A 66 -1.04 -7.48 8.00
C ALA A 66 -2.22 -6.52 7.85
N VAL A 67 -1.99 -5.36 7.22
CA VAL A 67 -3.03 -4.38 6.91
C VAL A 67 -4.06 -4.99 5.95
N ALA A 68 -3.64 -5.67 4.89
CA ALA A 68 -4.54 -6.36 3.97
C ALA A 68 -5.38 -7.45 4.66
N ALA A 69 -4.79 -8.19 5.62
CA ALA A 69 -5.50 -9.22 6.38
C ALA A 69 -6.57 -8.63 7.31
N VAL A 70 -6.30 -7.50 7.97
CA VAL A 70 -7.28 -6.81 8.83
C VAL A 70 -8.44 -6.24 8.01
N ILE A 71 -8.16 -5.79 6.80
CA ILE A 71 -9.12 -5.16 5.89
C ILE A 71 -9.97 -6.19 5.15
N THR A 72 -9.48 -7.42 4.97
CA THR A 72 -10.22 -8.46 4.25
C THR A 72 -10.96 -9.34 5.26
N PRO A 73 -12.25 -9.07 5.57
CA PRO A 73 -12.98 -9.82 6.60
C PRO A 73 -13.16 -11.31 6.25
N SER A 74 -13.05 -11.68 4.97
CA SER A 74 -13.19 -13.04 4.44
C SER A 74 -11.88 -13.84 4.44
N GLY A 75 -10.71 -13.20 4.61
CA GLY A 75 -9.41 -13.88 4.56
C GLY A 75 -9.15 -14.63 3.24
N ASP A 76 -9.86 -14.29 2.16
CA ASP A 76 -9.77 -14.98 0.88
C ASP A 76 -8.49 -14.54 0.13
N PRO A 77 -7.63 -15.49 -0.30
CA PRO A 77 -6.33 -15.17 -0.88
C PRO A 77 -6.42 -14.27 -2.11
N VAL A 78 -7.50 -14.38 -2.89
CA VAL A 78 -7.68 -13.63 -4.13
C VAL A 78 -7.93 -12.14 -3.84
N SER A 79 -8.89 -11.81 -2.98
CA SER A 79 -9.14 -10.43 -2.56
C SER A 79 -7.95 -9.83 -1.82
N MET A 80 -7.30 -10.63 -0.97
CA MET A 80 -6.10 -10.19 -0.25
C MET A 80 -4.96 -9.82 -1.21
N LEU A 81 -4.70 -10.64 -2.23
CA LEU A 81 -3.70 -10.35 -3.26
C LEU A 81 -4.10 -9.17 -4.14
N ALA A 82 -5.39 -9.04 -4.49
CA ALA A 82 -5.91 -7.91 -5.26
C ALA A 82 -5.62 -6.56 -4.58
N LEU A 83 -5.58 -6.51 -3.25
CA LEU A 83 -5.21 -5.33 -2.47
C LEU A 83 -3.69 -5.24 -2.18
N ALA A 84 -3.06 -6.35 -1.83
CA ALA A 84 -1.65 -6.38 -1.44
C ALA A 84 -0.70 -6.09 -2.61
N VAL A 85 -1.03 -6.52 -3.84
CA VAL A 85 -0.23 -6.25 -5.04
C VAL A 85 -0.09 -4.76 -5.32
N PRO A 86 -1.17 -3.98 -5.49
CA PRO A 86 -1.05 -2.54 -5.75
C PRO A 86 -0.37 -1.80 -4.58
N MET A 87 -0.62 -2.20 -3.33
CA MET A 87 0.10 -1.65 -2.17
C MET A 87 1.61 -1.89 -2.21
N SER A 88 2.01 -3.11 -2.58
CA SER A 88 3.43 -3.49 -2.69
C SER A 88 4.13 -2.72 -3.80
N VAL A 89 3.47 -2.57 -4.96
CA VAL A 89 3.97 -1.73 -6.06
C VAL A 89 4.17 -0.30 -5.59
N LEU A 90 3.21 0.24 -4.84
CA LEU A 90 3.29 1.61 -4.37
C LEU A 90 4.44 1.83 -3.39
N PHE A 91 4.66 0.87 -2.49
CA PHE A 91 5.81 0.89 -1.58
C PHE A 91 7.13 0.86 -2.34
N LEU A 92 7.25 0.05 -3.40
CA LEU A 92 8.45 0.03 -4.24
C LEU A 92 8.69 1.37 -4.94
N ILE A 93 7.63 2.01 -5.45
CA ILE A 93 7.71 3.35 -6.05
C ILE A 93 8.18 4.37 -5.02
N ALA A 94 7.62 4.35 -3.81
CA ALA A 94 8.01 5.23 -2.71
C ALA A 94 9.52 5.09 -2.38
N VAL A 95 10.00 3.86 -2.22
CA VAL A 95 11.42 3.58 -1.97
C VAL A 95 12.30 4.07 -3.12
N LEU A 96 11.87 3.87 -4.37
CA LEU A 96 12.60 4.31 -5.56
C LEU A 96 12.72 5.84 -5.63
N ILE A 97 11.63 6.57 -5.41
CA ILE A 97 11.62 8.04 -5.37
C ILE A 97 12.59 8.53 -4.29
N GLY A 98 12.50 7.95 -3.09
CA GLY A 98 13.42 8.26 -2.00
C GLY A 98 14.88 8.06 -2.34
N TYR A 99 15.20 6.96 -3.03
CA TYR A 99 16.55 6.68 -3.49
C TYR A 99 17.05 7.72 -4.51
N ILE A 100 16.22 8.11 -5.47
CA ILE A 100 16.56 9.14 -6.49
C ILE A 100 16.81 10.49 -5.82
N VAL A 101 15.93 10.91 -4.89
CA VAL A 101 16.06 12.19 -4.18
C VAL A 101 17.36 12.23 -3.37
N GLN A 102 17.67 11.16 -2.63
CA GLN A 102 18.89 11.10 -1.85
C GLN A 102 20.16 11.11 -2.73
N ARG A 103 20.13 10.40 -3.87
CA ARG A 103 21.26 10.39 -4.80
C ARG A 103 21.52 11.76 -5.42
N ARG A 104 20.47 12.54 -5.70
CA ARG A 104 20.63 13.93 -6.17
C ARG A 104 21.28 14.83 -5.11
N ARG A 105 20.86 14.73 -3.84
CA ARG A 105 21.44 15.53 -2.75
C ARG A 105 22.93 15.25 -2.55
N ARG A 106 23.35 13.98 -2.49
CA ARG A 106 24.76 13.61 -2.38
C ARG A 106 25.62 14.14 -3.53
N LYS A 107 25.07 14.15 -4.75
CA LYS A 107 25.79 14.67 -5.93
C LYS A 107 25.97 16.19 -5.89
N SER A 108 25.05 16.93 -5.26
CA SER A 108 25.20 18.38 -5.06
C SER A 108 26.28 18.69 -4.02
N GLU A 109 26.34 17.94 -2.92
CA GLU A 109 27.36 18.11 -1.87
C GLU A 109 28.79 17.80 -2.37
N ASP A 110 28.98 16.77 -3.21
CA ASP A 110 30.28 16.47 -3.83
C ASP A 110 30.74 17.58 -4.79
N ASN A 111 29.79 18.21 -5.52
CA ASN A 111 30.13 19.24 -6.50
C ASN A 111 30.56 20.57 -5.85
N ASP A 112 30.00 20.91 -4.69
CA ASP A 112 30.41 22.10 -3.93
C ASP A 112 31.76 21.88 -3.22
N ALA A 113 32.14 20.63 -2.94
CA ALA A 113 33.41 20.30 -2.28
C ALA A 113 34.62 20.21 -3.23
N ASP A 114 34.40 20.04 -4.54
CA ASP A 114 35.44 20.06 -5.58
C ASP A 114 35.76 21.49 -6.08
N ASP A 115 34.93 22.49 -5.75
CA ASP A 115 35.07 23.90 -6.17
C ASP A 115 35.77 24.80 -5.11
N ASP A 116 36.11 24.24 -3.93
CA ASP A 116 36.91 24.86 -2.84
C ASP A 116 38.35 24.31 -2.79
#